data_AF-A0A355EZF0-F1
#
_entry.id   AF-A0A355EZF0-F1
#
_cell.length_a   1.000
_cell.length_b   1.000
_cell.length_c   1.000
_cell.angle_alpha   90.00
_cell.angle_beta   90.00
_cell.angle_gamma   90.00
#
_symmetry.space_group_name_H-M   'P 1'
#
loop_
_entity.id
_entity.type
_entity.pdbx_description
1 polymer ?
#
loop_
_entity_poly.entity_id
_entity_poly.type
_entity_poly.pdbx_seq_one_letter_code
_entity_poly.pdbx_strand_id
1 'polypeptide(L)' 'MIPSVTLRAISAARLEDARQLLAAGRFDGAVYLCGYAVELALKARICDTLGWSDFPETPKEFQPYQSLTAWKCC' A
#
# COMPACT_ATOMS: atom_id res chain seq x y z
N MET A 1 -0.93 -8.94 -9.21
CA MET A 1 -2.15 -8.45 -8.53
C MET A 1 -2.22 -8.98 -7.10
N ILE A 2 -2.36 -8.10 -6.10
CA ILE A 2 -2.48 -8.47 -4.67
C ILE A 2 -3.92 -8.24 -4.18
N PRO A 3 -4.54 -9.20 -3.48
CA PRO A 3 -5.85 -9.00 -2.89
C PRO A 3 -5.91 -7.83 -1.89
N SER A 4 -6.96 -7.01 -1.98
CA SER A 4 -7.20 -5.87 -1.07
C SER A 4 -7.21 -6.29 0.41
N VAL A 5 -7.73 -7.48 0.71
CA VAL A 5 -7.75 -8.05 2.07
C VAL A 5 -6.33 -8.34 2.55
N THR A 6 -5.49 -8.92 1.69
CA THR A 6 -4.09 -9.20 1.99
C THR A 6 -3.31 -7.91 2.23
N LEU A 7 -3.54 -6.87 1.44
CA LEU A 7 -2.92 -5.55 1.63
C LEU A 7 -3.22 -4.95 3.01
N ARG A 8 -4.47 -5.06 3.50
CA ARG A 8 -4.82 -4.61 4.87
C ARG A 8 -4.12 -5.43 5.94
N ALA A 9 -4.07 -6.74 5.80
CA ALA A 9 -3.42 -7.61 6.76
C ALA A 9 -1.92 -7.29 6.87
N ILE A 10 -1.24 -7.12 5.73
CA ILE A 10 0.17 -6.73 5.71
C ILE A 10 0.36 -5.32 6.27
N SER A 11 -0.48 -4.35 5.88
CA SER A 11 -0.42 -2.98 6.41
C SER A 11 -0.50 -2.94 7.94
N ALA A 12 -1.47 -3.65 8.53
CA ALA A 12 -1.65 -3.72 9.97
C ALA A 12 -0.43 -4.35 10.67
N ALA A 13 0.12 -5.44 10.11
CA ALA A 13 1.30 -6.09 10.65
C ALA A 13 2.54 -5.17 10.59
N ARG A 14 2.74 -4.44 9.49
CA ARG A 14 3.87 -3.49 9.35
C ARG A 14 3.75 -2.29 10.28
N LEU A 15 2.53 -1.82 10.52
CA LEU A 15 2.27 -0.75 11.49
C LEU A 15 2.62 -1.22 12.91
N GLU A 16 2.29 -2.46 13.27
CA GLU A 16 2.66 -3.02 14.57
C GLU A 16 4.18 -3.17 14.71
N ASP A 17 4.86 -3.72 13.69
CA ASP A 17 6.32 -3.81 13.66
C ASP A 17 6.98 -2.41 13.81
N ALA A 18 6.42 -1.39 13.15
CA ALA A 18 6.88 -0.01 13.26
C ALA A 18 6.76 0.54 14.69
N ARG A 19 5.67 0.21 15.41
CA ARG A 19 5.50 0.60 16.83
C ARG A 19 6.55 -0.06 17.72
N GLN A 20 6.84 -1.34 17.49
CA GLN A 20 7.86 -2.07 18.26
C GLN A 20 9.26 -1.46 18.02
N LEU A 21 9.60 -1.11 16.78
CA LEU A 21 10.86 -0.43 16.45
C LEU A 21 10.96 0.96 17.07
N LEU A 22 9.87 1.72 17.08
CA LEU A 22 9.81 3.04 17.71
C LEU A 22 10.07 2.93 19.23
N ALA A 23 9.43 1.97 19.89
CA ALA A 23 9.63 1.70 21.32
C ALA A 23 11.08 1.26 21.63
N ALA A 24 11.72 0.55 20.69
CA ALA A 24 13.12 0.14 20.80
C ALA A 24 14.14 1.23 20.40
N GLY A 25 13.70 2.46 20.08
CA GLY A 25 14.57 3.57 19.67
C GLY A 25 15.18 3.42 18.26
N ARG A 26 14.68 2.50 17.44
CA ARG A 26 15.13 2.24 16.07
C ARG A 26 14.36 3.10 15.08
N PHE A 27 14.57 4.42 15.13
CA PHE A 27 13.75 5.39 14.40
C PHE A 27 13.74 5.21 12.89
N ASP A 28 14.90 4.96 12.26
CA ASP A 28 14.97 4.79 10.78
C ASP A 28 14.09 3.63 10.31
N GLY A 29 14.17 2.50 11.02
CA GLY A 29 13.36 1.32 10.72
C GLY A 29 11.87 1.55 11.00
N ALA A 30 11.55 2.25 12.10
CA ALA A 30 10.17 2.60 12.44
C ALA A 30 9.52 3.50 11.38
N VAL A 31 10.22 4.53 10.91
CA VAL A 31 9.74 5.43 9.87
C VAL A 31 9.53 4.69 8.55
N TYR A 32 10.50 3.86 8.14
CA TYR A 32 10.40 3.08 6.91
C TYR A 32 9.19 2.13 6.93
N LEU A 33 9.03 1.35 8.01
CA LEU A 33 7.91 0.41 8.13
C LEU A 33 6.56 1.12 8.25
N CYS A 34 6.51 2.27 8.92
CA CYS A 34 5.30 3.10 8.98
C CYS A 34 4.92 3.61 7.58
N GLY A 35 5.86 4.13 6.82
CA GLY A 35 5.63 4.58 5.44
C GLY A 35 5.11 3.45 4.55
N TYR A 36 5.70 2.26 4.67
CA TYR A 36 5.24 1.08 3.93
C TYR A 36 3.83 0.64 4.36
N ALA A 37 3.50 0.69 5.65
CA ALA A 37 2.16 0.40 6.15
C ALA A 37 1.10 1.36 5.56
N VAL A 38 1.42 2.65 5.46
CA VAL A 38 0.55 3.68 4.85
C VAL A 38 0.35 3.41 3.36
N GLU A 39 1.41 3.10 2.61
CA GLU A 39 1.32 2.77 1.18
C GLU A 39 0.35 1.60 0.93
N LEU A 40 0.48 0.52 1.69
CA LEU A 40 -0.38 -0.66 1.57
C LEU A 40 -1.84 -0.37 1.94
N ALA A 41 -2.07 0.41 3.00
CA ALA A 41 -3.41 0.84 3.38
C ALA A 41 -4.07 1.68 2.28
N LEU A 42 -3.30 2.57 1.64
CA LEU A 42 -3.79 3.41 0.55
C LEU A 42 -4.15 2.56 -0.67
N LYS A 43 -3.30 1.60 -1.05
CA LYS A 43 -3.60 0.64 -2.13
C LYS A 43 -4.90 -0.13 -1.88
N ALA A 44 -5.09 -0.65 -0.66
CA ALA A 44 -6.33 -1.32 -0.28
C ALA A 44 -7.55 -0.38 -0.33
N ARG A 45 -7.39 0.88 0.06
CA ARG A 45 -8.47 1.88 -0.01
C ARG A 45 -8.84 2.26 -1.44
N ILE A 46 -7.88 2.31 -2.35
CA ILE A 46 -8.13 2.50 -3.79
C ILE A 46 -8.99 1.35 -4.31
N CYS A 47 -8.65 0.11 -3.95
CA CYS A 47 -9.47 -1.05 -4.31
C CYS A 47 -10.92 -0.92 -3.81
N ASP A 48 -11.14 -0.51 -2.57
CA ASP A 48 -12.51 -0.31 -2.05
C ASP A 48 -13.27 0.77 -2.82
N THR A 49 -12.60 1.91 -3.06
CA THR A 49 -13.20 3.07 -3.72
C THR A 49 -13.61 2.76 -5.15
N LEU A 50 -12.81 1.95 -5.85
CA LEU A 50 -13.00 1.60 -7.25
C LEU A 50 -13.73 0.26 -7.45
N GLY A 51 -14.04 -0.46 -6.36
CA GLY A 51 -14.66 -1.79 -6.41
C GLY A 51 -13.75 -2.89 -6.98
N TRP A 52 -12.43 -2.75 -6.86
CA TRP A 52 -11.47 -3.75 -7.33
C TRP A 52 -11.24 -4.82 -6.26
N SER A 53 -11.21 -6.09 -6.65
CA SER A 53 -10.85 -7.20 -5.75
C SER A 53 -9.37 -7.17 -5.38
N ASP A 54 -8.53 -6.81 -6.35
CA ASP A 54 -7.08 -6.88 -6.28
C ASP A 54 -6.45 -5.59 -6.78
N PHE A 55 -5.31 -5.22 -6.20
CA PHE A 55 -4.51 -4.08 -6.64
C PHE A 55 -3.49 -4.54 -7.70
N PRO A 56 -3.41 -3.87 -8.86
CA PRO A 56 -2.37 -4.11 -9.85
C PRO A 56 -0.99 -3.64 -9.35
N GLU A 57 0.05 -4.46 -9.52
CA GLU A 57 1.41 -4.14 -9.06
C GLU A 57 2.34 -3.71 -10.17
N THR A 58 2.09 -4.19 -11.39
CA THR A 58 2.95 -3.89 -12.54
C THR A 58 2.28 -2.92 -13.49
N PRO A 59 3.04 -2.08 -14.22
CA PRO A 59 2.47 -1.16 -15.22
C PRO A 59 1.59 -1.86 -16.27
N LYS A 60 1.87 -3.13 -16.58
CA LYS A 60 1.06 -3.94 -17.50
C LYS A 60 -0.32 -4.25 -16.93
N GLU A 61 -0.40 -4.56 -15.63
CA GLU A 61 -1.66 -4.80 -14.93
C GLU A 61 -2.50 -3.52 -14.79
N PHE A 62 -1.89 -2.34 -14.90
CA PHE A 62 -2.58 -1.04 -14.89
C PHE A 62 -3.21 -0.64 -16.22
N GLN A 63 -2.80 -1.23 -17.35
CA GLN A 63 -3.31 -0.87 -18.68
C GLN A 63 -4.84 -0.91 -18.86
N PRO A 64 -5.60 -1.86 -18.28
CA PRO A 64 -7.06 -1.83 -18.39
C PRO A 64 -7.70 -0.64 -17.66
N TYR A 65 -7.00 0.00 -16.72
CA TYR A 65 -7.51 1.13 -15.94
C TYR A 65 -7.15 2.48 -16.59
N GLN A 66 -7.59 2.66 -17.84
CA GLN A 66 -7.21 3.79 -18.72
C GLN A 66 -7.52 5.19 -18.15
N SER A 67 -8.48 5.32 -17.23
CA SER A 67 -8.79 6.59 -16.55
C SER A 67 -7.63 7.12 -15.68
N LEU A 68 -6.68 6.25 -15.29
CA LEU A 68 -5.49 6.64 -14.53
C LEU A 68 -4.28 6.95 -15.43
N THR A 69 -4.32 6.59 -16.71
CA THR A 69 -3.21 6.85 -17.67
C THR A 69 -3.10 8.31 -18.11
N ALA A 70 -4.10 9.14 -17.79
CA ALA A 70 -4.09 10.58 -18.07
C ALA A 70 -3.13 11.38 -17.17
N TRP A 71 -2.62 10.79 -16.08
CA TRP A 71 -1.60 11.41 -15.25
C TRP A 71 -0.21 11.09 -15.81
N LYS A 72 0.08 11.61 -17.00
CA LYS A 72 1.47 11.91 -17.36
C LYS A 72 1.92 13.01 -16.40
N CYS A 73 2.52 12.62 -15.28
CA CYS A 73 3.36 13.54 -14.51
C CYS A 73 4.32 14.23 -15.48
N CYS A 74 4.43 15.55 -15.31
CA CYS A 74 5.29 16.46 -16.06
C CYS A 74 6.68 15.89 -16.37
#